data_AF-A0A9P7TCP2-F1
#
_entry.id   AF-A0A9P7TCP2-F1
#
_cell.length_a   1.000
_cell.length_b   1.000
_cell.length_c   1.000
_cell.angle_alpha   90.00
_cell.angle_beta   90.00
_cell.angle_gamma   90.00
#
_symmetry.space_group_name_H-M   'P 1'
#
loop_
_entity.id
_entity.type
_entity.pdbx_description
1 polymer ?
#
loop_
_entity_poly.entity_id
_entity_poly.type
_entity_poly.pdbx_seq_one_letter_code
_entity_poly.pdbx_strand_id
1 'polypeptide(L)'
;MPEYTIDNLVFHDVPVGEDGKMGIGANVSITAYNEYPIGLTIPPLGFEVLVPNCDSAQPNIKVALAVTNPIEVRPRSNMTVEAEGSIRELPHSLVQACPSSDLSPLDHFMKRYLHGDNAEVFVRGKAPETGDLPGWMGDFIESVTLPIRFPGRSLENFLRNFTLEDVDFTLPGPFADPGDPDGKPRVSGTVRILAAIPADLNINIEVTSLRADGDLFYRGKKFGEMNVKKWQKATSKIIRQSGDGEDLLSVTSRIDDAPIDILDGETFSDIMQELLFGNEDIILDVESNVDVKVTTVLGDLVIRRVPATGKVPVKHVPSDTLAGLEPQVGGLKILNTSSTGIRVRAMVNMTNSTPYTASIPLISIHIMKDNYLIGEAMTRDLHFLRGRNHNMVIEATWDPYSLGGEEAHQVARRLLSEYLSGKNTTVTLKTHRGSIPTLPVIGEALSKINITLSTPRLKLPGDGSDISHSFIREATFHLLSSTASFTIASPLNHDTVHVEYINATAFYNHTEPIGQITYDEPIDIPPGLSQSPRLPVQWSAGHVGFDKLKDALGGTLKLDAVADVTVRAGAWIEEVQYVGEGIGAKVSL
;
A
#
# COMPACT_ATOMS: atom_id res chain seq x y z
N MET A 1 -28.57 -33.70 -38.01
CA MET A 1 -28.78 -32.39 -38.67
C MET A 1 -27.82 -32.29 -39.83
N PRO A 2 -28.15 -31.54 -40.90
CA PRO A 2 -27.14 -31.11 -41.87
C PRO A 2 -26.07 -30.27 -41.16
N GLU A 3 -24.87 -30.21 -41.73
CA GLU A 3 -23.85 -29.25 -41.27
C GLU A 3 -24.32 -27.81 -41.56
N TYR A 4 -24.05 -26.92 -40.61
CA TYR A 4 -24.45 -25.52 -40.66
C TYR A 4 -23.36 -24.63 -40.07
N THR A 5 -23.27 -23.40 -40.57
CA THR A 5 -22.36 -22.35 -40.08
C THR A 5 -23.20 -21.15 -39.67
N ILE A 6 -22.92 -20.57 -38.50
CA ILE A 6 -23.45 -19.26 -38.12
C ILE A 6 -22.49 -18.23 -38.69
N ASP A 7 -22.88 -17.59 -39.79
CA ASP A 7 -22.01 -16.65 -40.53
C ASP A 7 -21.98 -15.27 -39.87
N ASN A 8 -23.09 -14.87 -39.26
CA ASN A 8 -23.22 -13.61 -38.54
C ASN A 8 -24.22 -13.75 -37.38
N LEU A 9 -23.93 -13.07 -36.27
CA LEU A 9 -24.82 -12.87 -35.13
C LEU A 9 -24.50 -11.50 -34.54
N VAL A 10 -25.46 -10.57 -34.53
CA VAL A 10 -25.27 -9.22 -33.97
C VAL A 10 -26.40 -8.88 -33.02
N PHE A 11 -26.05 -8.52 -31.78
CA PHE A 11 -26.96 -8.00 -30.78
C PHE A 11 -26.99 -6.46 -30.81
N HIS A 12 -28.17 -5.87 -30.70
CA HIS A 12 -28.36 -4.42 -30.74
C HIS A 12 -29.59 -3.98 -29.94
N ASP A 13 -29.58 -2.75 -29.43
CA ASP A 13 -30.74 -2.19 -28.69
C ASP A 13 -31.87 -1.80 -29.67
N VAL A 14 -33.07 -2.36 -29.47
CA VAL A 14 -34.24 -2.12 -30.33
C VAL A 14 -35.48 -1.70 -29.52
N PRO A 15 -36.38 -0.87 -30.06
CA PRO A 15 -37.70 -0.68 -29.48
C PRO A 15 -38.53 -1.96 -29.65
N VAL A 16 -39.24 -2.38 -28.61
CA VAL A 16 -40.09 -3.58 -28.62
C VAL A 16 -41.51 -3.27 -28.15
N GLY A 17 -42.46 -3.45 -29.05
CA GLY A 17 -43.87 -3.12 -28.83
C GLY A 17 -44.20 -1.65 -29.10
N GLU A 18 -45.49 -1.31 -29.06
CA GLU A 18 -45.99 0.04 -29.38
C GLU A 18 -45.65 1.08 -28.30
N ASP A 19 -45.40 0.65 -27.06
CA ASP A 19 -45.10 1.50 -25.90
C ASP A 19 -43.70 2.17 -25.95
N GLY A 20 -42.87 1.86 -26.96
CA GLY A 20 -41.52 2.40 -27.09
C GLY A 20 -40.52 1.92 -26.03
N LYS A 21 -40.83 0.84 -25.30
CA LYS A 21 -39.87 0.18 -24.39
C LYS A 21 -38.70 -0.40 -25.19
N MET A 22 -37.49 -0.29 -24.68
CA MET A 22 -36.31 -0.90 -25.30
C MET A 22 -36.19 -2.38 -24.89
N GLY A 23 -35.62 -3.18 -25.78
CA GLY A 23 -35.17 -4.56 -25.55
C GLY A 23 -33.95 -4.86 -26.41
N ILE A 24 -33.50 -6.11 -26.43
CA ILE A 24 -32.33 -6.51 -27.23
C ILE A 24 -32.80 -7.27 -28.46
N GLY A 25 -32.47 -6.74 -29.64
CA GLY A 25 -32.59 -7.39 -30.93
C GLY A 25 -31.37 -8.26 -31.21
N ALA A 26 -31.55 -9.33 -31.99
CA ALA A 26 -30.49 -10.23 -32.41
C ALA A 26 -30.68 -10.59 -33.88
N ASN A 27 -29.79 -10.15 -34.76
CA ASN A 27 -29.84 -10.50 -36.18
C ASN A 27 -28.89 -11.67 -36.42
N VAL A 28 -29.38 -12.79 -36.96
CA VAL A 28 -28.56 -13.98 -37.23
C VAL A 28 -28.63 -14.37 -38.70
N SER A 29 -27.51 -14.83 -39.24
CA SER A 29 -27.42 -15.45 -40.55
C SER A 29 -26.76 -16.82 -40.43
N ILE A 30 -27.42 -17.85 -40.96
CA ILE A 30 -26.99 -19.24 -40.88
C ILE A 30 -26.97 -19.84 -42.28
N THR A 31 -25.81 -20.31 -42.74
CA THR A 31 -25.71 -21.07 -43.99
C THR A 31 -25.66 -22.56 -43.75
N ALA A 32 -26.41 -23.33 -44.54
CA ALA A 32 -26.37 -24.79 -44.58
C ALA A 32 -26.42 -25.28 -46.03
N TYR A 33 -25.86 -26.45 -46.33
CA TYR A 33 -25.90 -27.02 -47.68
C TYR A 33 -27.10 -27.95 -47.87
N ASN A 34 -27.92 -27.70 -48.89
CA ASN A 34 -29.02 -28.58 -49.27
C ASN A 34 -28.52 -29.66 -50.24
N GLU A 35 -28.22 -30.85 -49.73
CA GLU A 35 -27.79 -32.01 -50.55
C GLU A 35 -28.89 -32.53 -51.50
N TYR A 36 -30.16 -32.23 -51.20
CA TYR A 36 -31.30 -32.80 -51.91
C TYR A 36 -31.56 -32.11 -53.26
N PRO A 37 -32.11 -32.83 -54.26
CA PRO A 37 -32.47 -32.26 -55.56
C PRO A 37 -33.78 -31.45 -55.53
N ILE A 38 -34.25 -31.05 -54.34
CA ILE A 38 -35.55 -30.42 -54.12
C ILE A 38 -35.32 -28.92 -53.90
N GLY A 39 -36.18 -28.10 -54.51
CA GLY A 39 -36.27 -26.67 -54.22
C GLY A 39 -37.69 -26.29 -53.78
N LEU A 40 -37.79 -25.39 -52.80
CA LEU A 40 -39.03 -24.85 -52.28
C LEU A 40 -38.79 -23.50 -51.62
N THR A 41 -39.84 -22.68 -51.50
CA THR A 41 -39.82 -21.48 -50.65
C THR A 41 -40.58 -21.80 -49.37
N ILE A 42 -39.91 -21.69 -48.23
CA ILE A 42 -40.53 -21.82 -46.91
C ILE A 42 -41.00 -20.43 -46.49
N PRO A 43 -42.27 -20.22 -46.09
CA PRO A 43 -42.74 -18.94 -45.58
C PRO A 43 -42.02 -18.58 -44.25
N PRO A 44 -42.12 -17.32 -43.78
CA PRO A 44 -41.60 -16.92 -42.48
C PRO A 44 -42.03 -17.87 -41.35
N LEU A 45 -41.08 -18.35 -40.57
CA LEU A 45 -41.32 -19.26 -39.44
C LEU A 45 -41.02 -18.55 -38.12
N GLY A 46 -41.86 -18.79 -37.12
CA GLY A 46 -41.63 -18.36 -35.75
C GLY A 46 -40.80 -19.38 -34.97
N PHE A 47 -39.99 -18.90 -34.04
CA PHE A 47 -39.16 -19.71 -33.17
C PHE A 47 -39.12 -19.15 -31.74
N GLU A 48 -39.01 -20.04 -30.76
CA GLU A 48 -38.66 -19.71 -29.39
C GLU A 48 -37.21 -20.11 -29.12
N VAL A 49 -36.44 -19.17 -28.58
CA VAL A 49 -35.07 -19.41 -28.12
C VAL A 49 -35.13 -19.73 -26.63
N LEU A 50 -34.57 -20.87 -26.24
CA LEU A 50 -34.61 -21.41 -24.89
C LEU A 50 -33.19 -21.69 -24.37
N VAL A 51 -32.95 -21.47 -23.08
CA VAL A 51 -31.66 -21.74 -22.40
C VAL A 51 -31.88 -22.89 -21.40
N PRO A 52 -30.88 -23.78 -21.17
CA PRO A 52 -30.93 -24.77 -20.09
C PRO A 52 -31.36 -24.17 -18.75
N ASN A 53 -32.12 -24.94 -17.97
CA ASN A 53 -32.51 -24.58 -16.62
C ASN A 53 -31.48 -25.12 -15.60
N CYS A 54 -31.61 -24.78 -14.31
CA CYS A 54 -30.74 -25.25 -13.21
C CYS A 54 -30.65 -26.78 -13.09
N ASP A 55 -31.73 -27.47 -13.45
CA ASP A 55 -31.82 -28.92 -13.49
C ASP A 55 -32.31 -29.35 -14.88
N SER A 56 -31.62 -30.32 -15.48
CA SER A 56 -32.00 -30.98 -16.73
C SER A 56 -33.39 -31.61 -16.74
N ALA A 57 -33.96 -31.92 -15.57
CA ALA A 57 -35.33 -32.42 -15.44
C ALA A 57 -36.40 -31.30 -15.53
N GLN A 58 -36.00 -30.03 -15.42
CA GLN A 58 -36.89 -28.88 -15.57
C GLN A 58 -36.95 -28.41 -17.03
N PRO A 59 -38.07 -27.83 -17.49
CA PRO A 59 -38.15 -27.30 -18.85
C PRO A 59 -37.17 -26.14 -19.06
N ASN A 60 -36.60 -26.07 -20.26
CA ASN A 60 -35.73 -24.99 -20.71
C ASN A 60 -36.46 -23.63 -20.61
N ILE A 61 -35.71 -22.59 -20.22
CA ILE A 61 -36.21 -21.25 -19.97
C ILE A 61 -36.28 -20.49 -21.29
N LYS A 62 -37.46 -20.02 -21.69
CA LYS A 62 -37.63 -19.17 -22.87
C LYS A 62 -37.03 -17.79 -22.64
N VAL A 63 -36.12 -17.36 -23.53
CA VAL A 63 -35.42 -16.07 -23.43
C VAL A 63 -35.72 -15.11 -24.59
N ALA A 64 -36.02 -15.62 -25.78
CA ALA A 64 -36.32 -14.78 -26.94
C ALA A 64 -37.42 -15.38 -27.83
N LEU A 65 -38.00 -14.52 -28.66
CA LEU A 65 -38.78 -14.90 -29.84
C LEU A 65 -37.99 -14.49 -31.08
N ALA A 66 -37.90 -15.37 -32.07
CA ALA A 66 -37.28 -15.09 -33.35
C ALA A 66 -38.21 -15.41 -34.53
N VAL A 67 -38.03 -14.71 -35.64
CA VAL A 67 -38.76 -14.92 -36.89
C VAL A 67 -37.77 -14.97 -38.05
N THR A 68 -37.92 -15.92 -38.97
CA THR A 68 -37.10 -15.96 -40.19
C THR A 68 -37.72 -15.14 -41.31
N ASN A 69 -36.86 -14.61 -42.19
CA ASN A 69 -37.27 -14.22 -43.53
C ASN A 69 -37.78 -15.46 -44.32
N PRO A 70 -38.49 -15.29 -45.46
CA PRO A 70 -38.84 -16.39 -46.34
C PRO A 70 -37.58 -17.11 -46.83
N ILE A 71 -37.51 -18.44 -46.63
CA ILE A 71 -36.29 -19.22 -46.91
C ILE A 71 -36.38 -19.81 -48.32
N GLU A 72 -35.47 -19.41 -49.20
CA GLU A 72 -35.30 -20.05 -50.50
C GLU A 72 -34.40 -21.30 -50.40
N VAL A 73 -35.03 -22.47 -50.42
CA VAL A 73 -34.31 -23.75 -50.57
C VAL A 73 -34.14 -24.01 -52.06
N ARG A 74 -32.89 -24.09 -52.54
CA ARG A 74 -32.55 -24.42 -53.93
C ARG A 74 -31.83 -25.77 -54.00
N PRO A 75 -31.99 -26.57 -55.08
CA PRO A 75 -31.36 -27.88 -55.19
C PRO A 75 -29.82 -27.81 -55.18
N ARG A 76 -29.16 -28.65 -54.38
CA ARG A 76 -27.69 -28.83 -54.38
C ARG A 76 -26.88 -27.54 -54.20
N SER A 77 -27.38 -26.59 -53.42
CA SER A 77 -26.69 -25.33 -53.11
C SER A 77 -26.67 -25.03 -51.62
N ASN A 78 -25.83 -24.08 -51.24
CA ASN A 78 -25.99 -23.38 -49.97
C ASN A 78 -27.37 -22.70 -49.94
N MET A 79 -28.03 -22.78 -48.80
CA MET A 79 -29.17 -21.94 -48.42
C MET A 79 -28.72 -21.09 -47.22
N THR A 80 -29.08 -19.81 -47.23
CA THR A 80 -28.82 -18.89 -46.12
C THR A 80 -30.16 -18.56 -45.46
N VAL A 81 -30.22 -18.74 -44.15
CA VAL A 81 -31.39 -18.46 -43.31
C VAL A 81 -31.07 -17.24 -42.48
N GLU A 82 -31.79 -16.15 -42.76
CA GLU A 82 -31.77 -14.93 -41.94
C GLU A 82 -32.91 -14.98 -40.94
N ALA A 83 -32.62 -14.66 -39.68
CA ALA A 83 -33.64 -14.51 -38.64
C ALA A 83 -33.38 -13.29 -37.75
N GLU A 84 -34.48 -12.66 -37.33
CA GLU A 84 -34.49 -11.56 -36.38
C GLU A 84 -35.11 -12.04 -35.06
N GLY A 85 -34.31 -11.98 -34.00
CA GLY A 85 -34.69 -12.30 -32.62
C GLY A 85 -34.95 -11.04 -31.80
N SER A 86 -35.83 -11.13 -30.81
CA SER A 86 -36.04 -10.09 -29.78
C SER A 86 -36.17 -10.68 -28.38
N ILE A 87 -35.45 -10.07 -27.45
CA ILE A 87 -35.53 -10.29 -25.99
C ILE A 87 -36.23 -9.06 -25.41
N ARG A 88 -37.39 -9.27 -24.77
CA ARG A 88 -38.22 -8.19 -24.21
C ARG A 88 -37.95 -7.92 -22.73
N GLU A 89 -37.72 -8.99 -22.00
CA GLU A 89 -37.49 -9.05 -20.56
C GLU A 89 -36.69 -10.32 -20.27
N LEU A 90 -35.95 -10.34 -19.16
CA LEU A 90 -35.24 -11.52 -18.71
C LEU A 90 -36.08 -12.24 -17.64
N PRO A 91 -36.49 -13.51 -17.85
CA PRO A 91 -37.29 -14.23 -16.86
C PRO A 91 -36.56 -14.32 -15.52
N HIS A 92 -37.28 -14.16 -14.41
CA HIS A 92 -36.68 -14.30 -13.07
C HIS A 92 -35.95 -15.64 -12.88
N SER A 93 -36.46 -16.73 -13.44
CA SER A 93 -35.80 -18.05 -13.40
C SER A 93 -34.45 -18.11 -14.10
N LEU A 94 -34.17 -17.20 -15.05
CA LEU A 94 -32.91 -17.13 -15.78
C LEU A 94 -31.80 -16.47 -14.94
N VAL A 95 -32.17 -15.51 -14.09
CA VAL A 95 -31.24 -14.67 -13.29
C VAL A 95 -31.20 -15.04 -11.80
N GLN A 96 -32.13 -15.88 -11.33
CA GLN A 96 -32.14 -16.39 -9.97
C GLN A 96 -31.10 -17.50 -9.79
N ALA A 97 -30.34 -17.47 -8.69
CA ALA A 97 -29.37 -18.50 -8.34
C ALA A 97 -30.01 -19.88 -8.18
N CYS A 98 -29.33 -20.92 -8.64
CA CYS A 98 -29.83 -22.29 -8.61
C CYS A 98 -29.87 -22.86 -7.17
N PRO A 99 -30.79 -23.79 -6.84
CA PRO A 99 -30.89 -24.34 -5.47
C PRO A 99 -29.61 -25.00 -4.93
N SER A 100 -28.69 -25.39 -5.82
CA SER A 100 -27.41 -26.05 -5.52
C SER A 100 -26.18 -25.18 -5.78
N SER A 101 -26.34 -23.91 -6.19
CA SER A 101 -25.21 -23.05 -6.62
C SER A 101 -25.55 -21.56 -6.52
N ASP A 102 -24.58 -20.73 -6.15
CA ASP A 102 -24.71 -19.26 -6.19
C ASP A 102 -24.84 -18.68 -7.62
N LEU A 103 -24.71 -19.54 -8.64
CA LEU A 103 -24.84 -19.21 -10.06
C LEU A 103 -26.28 -19.44 -10.53
N SER A 104 -26.80 -18.50 -11.31
CA SER A 104 -28.05 -18.64 -12.07
C SER A 104 -27.85 -19.40 -13.39
N PRO A 105 -28.91 -19.81 -14.10
CA PRO A 105 -28.80 -20.33 -15.46
C PRO A 105 -28.08 -19.36 -16.43
N LEU A 106 -28.29 -18.04 -16.28
CA LEU A 106 -27.53 -17.04 -17.03
C LEU A 106 -26.05 -17.05 -16.67
N ASP A 107 -25.71 -17.13 -15.38
CA ASP A 107 -24.31 -17.22 -14.94
C ASP A 107 -23.62 -18.48 -15.49
N HIS A 108 -24.33 -19.62 -15.53
CA HIS A 108 -23.83 -20.85 -16.14
C HIS A 108 -23.61 -20.71 -17.65
N PHE A 109 -24.54 -20.06 -18.37
CA PHE A 109 -24.39 -19.75 -19.79
C PHE A 109 -23.20 -18.82 -20.04
N MET A 110 -23.15 -17.68 -19.34
CA MET A 110 -22.10 -16.67 -19.44
C MET A 110 -20.74 -17.23 -19.05
N LYS A 111 -20.65 -18.08 -18.01
CA LYS A 111 -19.39 -18.73 -17.64
C LYS A 111 -18.81 -19.51 -18.80
N ARG A 112 -19.59 -20.37 -19.47
CA ARG A 112 -19.11 -21.14 -20.64
C ARG A 112 -18.68 -20.19 -21.75
N TYR A 113 -19.56 -19.26 -22.13
CA TYR A 113 -19.30 -18.28 -23.17
C TYR A 113 -17.97 -17.53 -22.95
N LEU A 114 -17.75 -16.95 -21.76
CA LEU A 114 -16.58 -16.13 -21.42
C LEU A 114 -15.28 -16.93 -21.26
N HIS A 115 -15.36 -18.25 -21.05
CA HIS A 115 -14.19 -19.16 -21.03
C HIS A 115 -13.86 -19.72 -22.43
N GLY A 116 -14.58 -19.31 -23.48
CA GLY A 116 -14.42 -19.86 -24.83
C GLY A 116 -15.12 -21.21 -25.06
N ASP A 117 -15.80 -21.76 -24.06
CA ASP A 117 -16.61 -22.97 -24.20
C ASP A 117 -17.88 -22.69 -25.00
N ASN A 118 -18.26 -23.63 -25.87
CA ASN A 118 -19.57 -23.59 -26.51
C ASN A 118 -20.68 -23.73 -25.47
N ALA A 119 -21.57 -22.76 -25.41
CA ALA A 119 -22.82 -22.84 -24.66
C ALA A 119 -23.88 -23.58 -25.48
N GLU A 120 -24.92 -24.10 -24.82
CA GLU A 120 -26.05 -24.75 -25.50
C GLU A 120 -27.28 -23.86 -25.42
N VAL A 121 -27.92 -23.65 -26.57
CA VAL A 121 -29.19 -22.94 -26.73
C VAL A 121 -30.13 -23.87 -27.47
N PHE A 122 -31.37 -23.99 -27.02
CA PHE A 122 -32.37 -24.79 -27.70
C PHE A 122 -33.30 -23.90 -28.50
N VAL A 123 -33.55 -24.25 -29.76
CA VAL A 123 -34.52 -23.56 -30.60
C VAL A 123 -35.70 -24.48 -30.86
N ARG A 124 -36.90 -24.01 -30.55
CA ARG A 124 -38.18 -24.70 -30.77
C ARG A 124 -39.00 -23.92 -31.78
N GLY A 125 -39.63 -24.59 -32.74
CA GLY A 125 -40.55 -23.92 -33.67
C GLY A 125 -41.77 -23.37 -32.94
N LYS A 126 -42.35 -22.29 -33.47
CA LYS A 126 -43.63 -21.74 -33.05
C LYS A 126 -44.46 -21.42 -34.30
N ALA A 127 -45.69 -21.92 -34.37
CA ALA A 127 -46.61 -21.54 -35.44
C ALA A 127 -46.90 -20.02 -35.38
N PRO A 128 -46.88 -19.30 -36.51
CA PRO A 128 -47.31 -17.91 -36.55
C PRO A 128 -48.77 -17.79 -36.12
N GLU A 129 -49.08 -16.82 -35.24
CA GLU A 129 -50.47 -16.53 -34.82
C GLU A 129 -51.31 -15.98 -35.99
N THR A 130 -50.65 -15.41 -37.00
CA THR A 130 -51.20 -14.99 -38.28
C THR A 130 -50.25 -15.41 -39.41
N GLY A 131 -50.71 -16.28 -40.32
CA GLY A 131 -49.93 -16.67 -41.50
C GLY A 131 -50.51 -17.87 -42.27
N ASP A 132 -50.10 -18.03 -43.52
CA ASP A 132 -50.56 -19.09 -44.44
C ASP A 132 -49.88 -20.46 -44.18
N LEU A 133 -49.41 -20.72 -42.96
CA LEU A 133 -48.72 -21.96 -42.61
C LEU A 133 -49.73 -23.12 -42.52
N PRO A 134 -49.58 -24.21 -43.30
CA PRO A 134 -50.47 -25.37 -43.18
C PRO A 134 -50.39 -25.99 -41.77
N GLY A 135 -51.53 -26.30 -41.17
CA GLY A 135 -51.60 -26.76 -39.76
C GLY A 135 -50.67 -27.92 -39.42
N TRP A 136 -50.58 -28.93 -40.29
CA TRP A 136 -49.66 -30.07 -40.10
C TRP A 136 -48.19 -29.66 -39.99
N MET A 137 -47.79 -28.55 -40.61
CA MET A 137 -46.43 -28.03 -40.58
C MET A 137 -46.20 -27.20 -39.31
N GLY A 138 -47.23 -26.52 -38.80
CA GLY A 138 -47.24 -25.91 -37.47
C GLY A 138 -47.05 -26.96 -36.36
N ASP A 139 -47.92 -27.98 -36.33
CA ASP A 139 -47.83 -29.10 -35.38
C ASP A 139 -46.45 -29.77 -35.41
N PHE A 140 -45.87 -29.92 -36.60
CA PHE A 140 -44.53 -30.49 -36.79
C PHE A 140 -43.42 -29.59 -36.19
N ILE A 141 -43.37 -28.30 -36.53
CA ILE A 141 -42.28 -27.42 -36.05
C ILE A 141 -42.34 -27.20 -34.53
N GLU A 142 -43.53 -27.19 -33.93
CA GLU A 142 -43.68 -27.06 -32.47
C GLU A 142 -43.26 -28.33 -31.71
N SER A 143 -43.37 -29.50 -32.35
CA SER A 143 -42.90 -30.78 -31.78
C SER A 143 -41.37 -30.91 -31.77
N VAL A 144 -40.65 -30.10 -32.55
CA VAL A 144 -39.20 -30.21 -32.76
C VAL A 144 -38.46 -29.13 -31.95
N THR A 145 -37.58 -29.58 -31.06
CA THR A 145 -36.62 -28.72 -30.33
C THR A 145 -35.20 -29.14 -30.69
N LEU A 146 -34.40 -28.20 -31.19
CA LEU A 146 -33.05 -28.43 -31.70
C LEU A 146 -31.99 -27.81 -30.79
N PRO A 147 -31.00 -28.58 -30.30
CA PRO A 147 -29.84 -28.01 -29.62
C PRO A 147 -28.90 -27.35 -30.65
N ILE A 148 -28.64 -26.06 -30.45
CA ILE A 148 -27.68 -25.26 -31.21
C ILE A 148 -26.50 -24.96 -30.28
N ARG A 149 -25.29 -25.26 -30.75
CA ARG A 149 -24.06 -24.83 -30.08
C ARG A 149 -23.83 -23.34 -30.35
N PHE A 150 -23.88 -22.55 -29.29
CA PHE A 150 -23.57 -21.13 -29.31
C PHE A 150 -22.06 -20.97 -29.08
N PRO A 151 -21.30 -20.36 -30.01
CA PRO A 151 -19.84 -20.30 -29.93
C PRO A 151 -19.39 -19.47 -28.72
N GLY A 152 -18.46 -20.01 -27.94
CA GLY A 152 -17.80 -19.26 -26.86
C GLY A 152 -16.82 -18.21 -27.39
N ARG A 153 -16.49 -17.23 -26.55
CA ARG A 153 -15.48 -16.19 -26.78
C ARG A 153 -14.54 -16.11 -25.58
N SER A 154 -13.26 -16.45 -25.77
CA SER A 154 -12.24 -16.27 -24.72
C SER A 154 -12.04 -14.79 -24.40
N LEU A 155 -12.03 -14.45 -23.12
CA LEU A 155 -11.72 -13.11 -22.61
C LEU A 155 -10.22 -12.75 -22.66
N GLU A 156 -9.32 -13.67 -23.06
CA GLU A 156 -7.87 -13.41 -23.16
C GLU A 156 -7.54 -12.21 -24.05
N ASN A 157 -8.42 -11.88 -25.01
CA ASN A 157 -8.32 -10.71 -25.87
C ASN A 157 -9.37 -9.62 -25.57
N PHE A 158 -10.10 -9.70 -24.46
CA PHE A 158 -11.09 -8.69 -24.06
C PHE A 158 -10.45 -7.63 -23.15
N LEU A 159 -9.70 -8.03 -22.12
CA LEU A 159 -9.00 -7.08 -21.25
C LEU A 159 -7.78 -6.50 -21.98
N ARG A 160 -7.80 -5.19 -22.28
CA ARG A 160 -6.70 -4.48 -22.97
C ARG A 160 -5.68 -3.90 -22.00
N ASN A 161 -6.14 -3.39 -20.86
CA ASN A 161 -5.27 -2.80 -19.83
C ASN A 161 -5.95 -2.81 -18.45
N PHE A 162 -5.14 -2.91 -17.41
CA PHE A 162 -5.50 -2.74 -16.00
C PHE A 162 -4.45 -1.85 -15.33
N THR A 163 -4.87 -0.75 -14.70
CA THR A 163 -3.97 0.08 -13.87
C THR A 163 -4.56 0.32 -12.48
N LEU A 164 -3.67 0.48 -11.51
CA LEU A 164 -3.98 0.84 -10.13
C LEU A 164 -3.23 2.13 -9.77
N GLU A 165 -3.96 3.15 -9.33
CA GLU A 165 -3.47 4.49 -8.98
C GLU A 165 -3.83 4.83 -7.53
N ASP A 166 -3.21 5.88 -6.96
CA ASP A 166 -3.55 6.43 -5.63
C ASP A 166 -3.58 5.40 -4.48
N VAL A 167 -2.61 4.48 -4.46
CA VAL A 167 -2.53 3.40 -3.46
C VAL A 167 -2.24 3.94 -2.04
N ASP A 168 -3.06 3.52 -1.09
CA ASP A 168 -2.91 3.72 0.36
C ASP A 168 -2.89 2.37 1.09
N PHE A 169 -2.05 2.24 2.12
CA PHE A 169 -1.93 1.03 2.94
C PHE A 169 -2.24 1.33 4.41
N THR A 170 -3.21 0.62 4.97
CA THR A 170 -3.61 0.77 6.37
C THR A 170 -3.37 -0.54 7.13
N LEU A 171 -2.66 -0.48 8.26
CA LEU A 171 -2.47 -1.62 9.14
C LEU A 171 -3.61 -1.71 10.18
N PRO A 172 -3.97 -2.93 10.62
CA PRO A 172 -5.05 -3.16 11.56
C PRO A 172 -4.78 -2.58 12.95
N GLY A 173 -5.86 -2.23 13.66
CA GLY A 173 -5.84 -1.70 15.02
C GLY A 173 -5.06 -2.59 16.00
N PRO A 174 -4.47 -2.05 17.09
CA PRO A 174 -3.54 -2.77 17.94
C PRO A 174 -4.21 -3.79 18.87
N PHE A 175 -5.55 -3.85 18.82
CA PHE A 175 -6.42 -4.79 19.53
C PHE A 175 -7.33 -5.58 18.56
N ALA A 176 -7.11 -5.46 17.24
CA ALA A 176 -7.84 -6.25 16.27
C ALA A 176 -7.41 -7.73 16.39
N ASP A 177 -8.37 -8.64 16.37
CA ASP A 177 -8.10 -10.08 16.40
C ASP A 177 -7.44 -10.49 15.08
N PRO A 178 -6.23 -11.09 15.08
CA PRO A 178 -5.58 -11.56 13.86
C PRO A 178 -6.40 -12.60 13.07
N GLY A 179 -7.40 -13.22 13.68
CA GLY A 179 -8.35 -14.11 13.01
C GLY A 179 -9.53 -13.42 12.32
N ASP A 180 -9.75 -12.12 12.54
CA ASP A 180 -10.89 -11.35 11.99
C ASP A 180 -10.49 -10.49 10.77
N PRO A 181 -11.40 -10.21 9.81
CA PRO A 181 -11.15 -9.25 8.73
C PRO A 181 -10.62 -7.87 9.14
N ASP A 182 -10.92 -7.36 10.33
CA ASP A 182 -10.39 -6.10 10.86
C ASP A 182 -8.96 -6.23 11.44
N GLY A 183 -8.47 -7.46 11.61
CA GLY A 183 -7.08 -7.81 11.93
C GLY A 183 -6.16 -7.94 10.71
N LYS A 184 -6.62 -7.60 9.50
CA LYS A 184 -5.86 -7.71 8.24
C LYS A 184 -5.34 -6.35 7.76
N PRO A 185 -4.17 -6.29 7.10
CA PRO A 185 -3.77 -5.09 6.38
C PRO A 185 -4.76 -4.79 5.25
N ARG A 186 -4.97 -3.51 4.96
CA ARG A 186 -5.93 -3.03 3.97
C ARG A 186 -5.26 -2.17 2.91
N VAL A 187 -5.75 -2.28 1.69
CA VAL A 187 -5.36 -1.45 0.56
C VAL A 187 -6.56 -0.67 0.04
N SER A 188 -6.34 0.61 -0.25
CA SER A 188 -7.27 1.44 -1.01
C SER A 188 -6.57 1.96 -2.28
N GLY A 189 -7.33 2.21 -3.36
CA GLY A 189 -6.77 2.73 -4.61
C GLY A 189 -7.78 2.85 -5.75
N THR A 190 -7.40 3.55 -6.80
CA THR A 190 -8.23 3.77 -8.00
C THR A 190 -7.85 2.75 -9.08
N VAL A 191 -8.76 1.83 -9.39
CA VAL A 191 -8.63 0.86 -10.48
C VAL A 191 -9.17 1.46 -11.77
N ARG A 192 -8.42 1.32 -12.87
CA ARG A 192 -8.88 1.59 -14.23
C ARG A 192 -8.74 0.34 -15.09
N ILE A 193 -9.83 -0.01 -15.77
CA ILE A 193 -9.90 -1.13 -16.71
C ILE A 193 -10.20 -0.57 -18.09
N LEU A 194 -9.53 -1.12 -19.10
CA LEU A 194 -9.85 -0.90 -20.51
C LEU A 194 -10.11 -2.26 -21.14
N ALA A 195 -11.30 -2.45 -21.72
CA ALA A 195 -11.72 -3.69 -22.32
C ALA A 195 -12.30 -3.48 -23.73
N ALA A 196 -12.11 -4.43 -24.64
CA ALA A 196 -12.64 -4.37 -26.00
C ALA A 196 -14.05 -4.96 -26.07
N ILE A 197 -15.00 -4.19 -26.63
CA ILE A 197 -16.38 -4.64 -26.85
C ILE A 197 -16.41 -5.45 -28.16
N PRO A 198 -16.89 -6.70 -28.15
CA PRO A 198 -17.03 -7.50 -29.37
C PRO A 198 -17.91 -6.80 -30.41
N ALA A 199 -17.51 -6.82 -31.68
CA ALA A 199 -18.23 -6.15 -32.77
C ALA A 199 -19.65 -6.71 -33.01
N ASP A 200 -19.90 -7.94 -32.57
CA ASP A 200 -21.20 -8.61 -32.49
C ASP A 200 -22.13 -8.08 -31.37
N LEU A 201 -21.68 -7.11 -30.57
CA LEU A 201 -22.37 -6.66 -29.35
C LEU A 201 -22.58 -5.13 -29.28
N ASN A 202 -23.50 -4.60 -30.07
CA ASN A 202 -23.84 -3.17 -30.14
C ASN A 202 -25.00 -2.78 -29.18
N ILE A 203 -24.84 -3.07 -27.89
CA ILE A 203 -25.81 -2.75 -26.83
C ILE A 203 -25.24 -1.75 -25.82
N ASN A 204 -26.09 -0.89 -25.25
CA ASN A 204 -25.65 0.03 -24.20
C ASN A 204 -25.50 -0.71 -22.86
N ILE A 205 -24.27 -0.73 -22.34
CA ILE A 205 -23.89 -1.32 -21.05
C ILE A 205 -23.25 -0.25 -20.17
N GLU A 206 -23.76 -0.07 -18.96
CA GLU A 206 -23.13 0.74 -17.92
C GLU A 206 -22.67 -0.14 -16.76
N VAL A 207 -21.39 -0.10 -16.41
CA VAL A 207 -20.84 -0.78 -15.22
C VAL A 207 -21.01 0.15 -14.00
N THR A 208 -21.92 -0.24 -13.10
CA THR A 208 -22.31 0.57 -11.94
C THR A 208 -21.60 0.17 -10.66
N SER A 209 -21.15 -1.08 -10.54
CA SER A 209 -20.37 -1.56 -9.40
C SER A 209 -19.54 -2.80 -9.77
N LEU A 210 -18.46 -3.03 -9.04
CA LEU A 210 -17.64 -4.24 -9.15
C LEU A 210 -17.26 -4.77 -7.78
N ARG A 211 -16.93 -6.06 -7.71
CA ARG A 211 -16.31 -6.72 -6.57
C ARG A 211 -15.40 -7.83 -7.09
N ALA A 212 -14.33 -8.16 -6.39
CA ALA A 212 -13.33 -9.09 -6.87
C ALA A 212 -12.69 -9.88 -5.74
N ASP A 213 -12.43 -11.16 -6.01
CA ASP A 213 -11.58 -12.00 -5.17
C ASP A 213 -10.41 -12.46 -6.06
N GLY A 214 -9.17 -12.34 -5.57
CA GLY A 214 -7.99 -12.60 -6.40
C GLY A 214 -6.70 -12.90 -5.64
N ASP A 215 -5.83 -13.61 -6.32
CA ASP A 215 -4.52 -14.07 -5.86
C ASP A 215 -3.42 -13.08 -6.25
N LEU A 216 -2.50 -12.82 -5.33
CA LEU A 216 -1.37 -11.90 -5.50
C LEU A 216 -0.07 -12.69 -5.62
N PHE A 217 0.67 -12.45 -6.69
CA PHE A 217 1.92 -13.13 -7.02
C PHE A 217 3.08 -12.13 -7.17
N TYR A 218 4.27 -12.59 -6.81
CA TYR A 218 5.52 -11.89 -7.10
C TYR A 218 6.51 -12.90 -7.68
N ARG A 219 7.06 -12.58 -8.86
CA ARG A 219 7.96 -13.48 -9.62
C ARG A 219 7.40 -14.91 -9.77
N GLY A 220 6.07 -15.03 -9.95
CA GLY A 220 5.35 -16.30 -10.09
C GLY A 220 5.04 -17.06 -8.79
N LYS A 221 5.43 -16.55 -7.61
CA LYS A 221 5.11 -17.16 -6.30
C LYS A 221 3.92 -16.42 -5.67
N LYS A 222 2.84 -17.14 -5.36
CA LYS A 222 1.68 -16.59 -4.65
C LYS A 222 2.11 -16.19 -3.23
N PHE A 223 1.93 -14.93 -2.88
CA PHE A 223 2.27 -14.40 -1.55
C PHE A 223 1.07 -13.92 -0.74
N GLY A 224 -0.07 -13.70 -1.40
CA GLY A 224 -1.28 -13.27 -0.72
C GLY A 224 -2.55 -13.41 -1.54
N GLU A 225 -3.67 -12.99 -0.95
CA GLU A 225 -4.99 -12.93 -1.54
C GLU A 225 -5.64 -11.58 -1.19
N MET A 226 -6.47 -11.05 -2.10
CA MET A 226 -7.25 -9.82 -1.90
C MET A 226 -8.72 -10.13 -2.12
N ASN A 227 -9.54 -9.92 -1.09
CA ASN A 227 -10.93 -10.38 -1.04
C ASN A 227 -11.90 -9.18 -0.89
N VAL A 228 -12.25 -8.54 -2.01
CA VAL A 228 -13.10 -7.34 -2.06
C VAL A 228 -14.58 -7.72 -2.04
N LYS A 229 -15.07 -8.24 -0.91
CA LYS A 229 -16.45 -8.77 -0.79
C LYS A 229 -17.56 -7.72 -0.94
N LYS A 230 -17.27 -6.46 -0.58
CA LYS A 230 -18.20 -5.32 -0.67
C LYS A 230 -18.21 -4.78 -2.11
N TRP A 231 -19.40 -4.53 -2.64
CA TRP A 231 -19.58 -3.84 -3.93
C TRP A 231 -18.95 -2.44 -3.90
N GLN A 232 -17.92 -2.25 -4.72
CA GLN A 232 -17.25 -0.97 -4.95
C GLN A 232 -17.99 -0.25 -6.07
N LYS A 233 -18.25 1.05 -5.90
CA LYS A 233 -18.93 1.84 -6.93
C LYS A 233 -18.00 2.01 -8.14
N ALA A 234 -18.55 1.83 -9.34
CA ALA A 234 -17.85 2.00 -10.59
C ALA A 234 -18.55 3.05 -11.47
N THR A 235 -17.81 3.55 -12.44
CA THR A 235 -18.34 4.31 -13.58
C THR A 235 -17.73 3.75 -14.86
N SER A 236 -18.48 3.77 -15.96
CA SER A 236 -17.97 3.31 -17.26
C SER A 236 -18.27 4.28 -18.39
N LYS A 237 -17.46 4.21 -19.44
CA LYS A 237 -17.66 4.93 -20.68
C LYS A 237 -17.26 4.06 -21.87
N ILE A 238 -18.14 3.97 -22.86
CA ILE A 238 -17.80 3.41 -24.17
C ILE A 238 -17.02 4.47 -24.96
N ILE A 239 -15.82 4.10 -25.40
CA ILE A 239 -14.94 4.86 -26.26
C ILE A 239 -15.07 4.25 -27.65
N ARG A 240 -15.87 4.90 -28.50
CA ARG A 240 -16.04 4.48 -29.88
C ARG A 240 -14.84 4.86 -30.72
N GLN A 241 -14.31 3.93 -31.51
CA GLN A 241 -13.20 4.22 -32.43
C GLN A 241 -13.73 4.60 -33.82
N SER A 242 -12.97 5.44 -34.53
CA SER A 242 -13.31 5.88 -35.89
C SER A 242 -12.54 5.03 -36.91
N GLY A 243 -13.25 4.29 -37.77
CA GLY A 243 -12.65 3.38 -38.76
C GLY A 243 -12.77 1.91 -38.32
N ASP A 244 -11.82 1.06 -38.73
CA ASP A 244 -11.78 -0.38 -38.40
C ASP A 244 -11.31 -0.68 -36.94
N GLY A 245 -11.48 0.28 -36.02
CA GLY A 245 -11.06 0.14 -34.63
C GLY A 245 -12.15 -0.47 -33.76
N GLU A 246 -11.78 -1.37 -32.84
CA GLU A 246 -12.71 -1.95 -31.87
C GLU A 246 -13.18 -0.91 -30.84
N ASP A 247 -14.48 -0.87 -30.55
CA ASP A 247 -15.05 -0.07 -29.47
C ASP A 247 -14.50 -0.54 -28.11
N LEU A 248 -14.14 0.39 -27.22
CA LEU A 248 -13.54 0.06 -25.92
C LEU A 248 -14.42 0.50 -24.75
N LEU A 249 -14.71 -0.41 -23.83
CA LEU A 249 -15.29 -0.10 -22.53
C LEU A 249 -14.17 0.30 -21.55
N SER A 250 -14.15 1.57 -21.16
CA SER A 250 -13.34 2.02 -20.02
C SER A 250 -14.19 1.96 -18.74
N VAL A 251 -13.67 1.35 -17.68
CA VAL A 251 -14.30 1.30 -16.35
C VAL A 251 -13.33 1.89 -15.34
N THR A 252 -13.82 2.73 -14.43
CA THR A 252 -13.05 3.25 -13.29
C THR A 252 -13.81 2.96 -12.00
N SER A 253 -13.10 2.48 -10.98
CA SER A 253 -13.67 2.25 -9.65
C SER A 253 -12.62 2.56 -8.58
N ARG A 254 -13.05 3.14 -7.47
CA ARG A 254 -12.22 3.25 -6.28
C ARG A 254 -12.50 2.04 -5.39
N ILE A 255 -11.45 1.31 -5.06
CA ILE A 255 -11.46 0.25 -4.07
C ILE A 255 -11.14 0.91 -2.73
N ASP A 256 -12.05 0.82 -1.76
CA ASP A 256 -11.85 1.33 -0.42
C ASP A 256 -11.74 0.18 0.60
N ASP A 257 -10.67 0.19 1.41
CA ASP A 257 -10.40 -0.70 2.54
C ASP A 257 -10.46 -2.22 2.23
N ALA A 258 -9.94 -2.62 1.08
CA ALA A 258 -9.85 -4.03 0.69
C ALA A 258 -8.84 -4.79 1.57
N PRO A 259 -9.26 -5.84 2.29
CA PRO A 259 -8.35 -6.63 3.12
C PRO A 259 -7.42 -7.50 2.24
N ILE A 260 -6.15 -7.55 2.60
CA ILE A 260 -5.14 -8.43 2.03
C ILE A 260 -4.78 -9.52 3.06
N ASP A 261 -4.85 -10.77 2.63
CA ASP A 261 -4.31 -11.92 3.35
C ASP A 261 -2.88 -12.17 2.87
N ILE A 262 -1.88 -12.04 3.76
CA ILE A 262 -0.48 -12.38 3.44
C ILE A 262 -0.23 -13.83 3.85
N LEU A 263 -0.09 -14.69 2.84
CA LEU A 263 0.08 -16.14 2.99
C LEU A 263 1.56 -16.55 3.11
N ASP A 264 2.47 -15.78 2.50
CA ASP A 264 3.90 -16.06 2.49
C ASP A 264 4.71 -14.84 2.94
N GLY A 265 5.14 -14.88 4.21
CA GLY A 265 5.97 -13.85 4.81
C GLY A 265 7.38 -13.76 4.24
N GLU A 266 7.94 -14.82 3.62
CA GLU A 266 9.25 -14.73 2.98
C GLU A 266 9.16 -13.94 1.67
N THR A 267 8.20 -14.27 0.81
CA THR A 267 7.99 -13.52 -0.43
C THR A 267 7.59 -12.07 -0.14
N PHE A 268 6.77 -11.83 0.89
CA PHE A 268 6.46 -10.47 1.33
C PHE A 268 7.70 -9.72 1.88
N SER A 269 8.61 -10.42 2.58
CA SER A 269 9.90 -9.85 3.02
C SER A 269 10.75 -9.40 1.83
N ASP A 270 10.80 -10.19 0.76
CA ASP A 270 11.56 -9.88 -0.44
C ASP A 270 10.94 -8.69 -1.20
N ILE A 271 9.60 -8.64 -1.31
CA ILE A 271 8.88 -7.47 -1.85
C ILE A 271 9.22 -6.21 -1.04
N MET A 272 9.17 -6.26 0.30
CA MET A 272 9.46 -5.10 1.13
C MET A 272 10.93 -4.66 1.08
N GLN A 273 11.86 -5.59 0.90
CA GLN A 273 13.28 -5.27 0.71
C GLN A 273 13.52 -4.59 -0.64
N GLU A 274 12.98 -5.13 -1.74
CA GLU A 274 13.06 -4.52 -3.06
C GLU A 274 12.33 -3.15 -3.10
N LEU A 275 11.25 -2.98 -2.32
CA LEU A 275 10.48 -1.73 -2.28
C LEU A 275 11.27 -0.60 -1.61
N LEU A 276 12.02 -0.91 -0.55
CA LEU A 276 12.75 0.06 0.27
C LEU A 276 14.21 0.29 -0.17
N PHE A 277 14.82 -0.71 -0.83
CA PHE A 277 16.26 -0.70 -1.15
C PHE A 277 16.57 -1.07 -2.62
N GLY A 278 15.56 -1.45 -3.41
CA GLY A 278 15.69 -1.68 -4.85
C GLY A 278 15.79 -0.38 -5.64
N ASN A 279 16.14 -0.51 -6.93
CA ASN A 279 16.32 0.62 -7.85
C ASN A 279 15.26 0.68 -8.96
N GLU A 280 14.29 -0.24 -8.96
CA GLU A 280 13.29 -0.41 -10.01
C GLU A 280 11.91 -0.67 -9.39
N ASP A 281 10.85 -0.25 -10.09
CA ASP A 281 9.47 -0.49 -9.66
C ASP A 281 9.15 -1.99 -9.65
N ILE A 282 8.50 -2.45 -8.57
CA ILE A 282 8.09 -3.84 -8.42
C ILE A 282 6.85 -4.10 -9.27
N ILE A 283 6.82 -5.21 -10.01
CA ILE A 283 5.61 -5.69 -10.67
C ILE A 283 5.03 -6.84 -9.84
N LEU A 284 3.81 -6.66 -9.36
CA LEU A 284 3.00 -7.73 -8.79
C LEU A 284 2.05 -8.26 -9.86
N ASP A 285 2.00 -9.57 -10.06
CA ASP A 285 1.02 -10.20 -10.94
C ASP A 285 -0.25 -10.51 -10.12
N VAL A 286 -1.43 -10.28 -10.69
CA VAL A 286 -2.72 -10.47 -10.04
C VAL A 286 -3.60 -11.36 -10.90
N GLU A 287 -4.12 -12.46 -10.35
CA GLU A 287 -5.09 -13.33 -11.01
C GLU A 287 -6.41 -13.28 -10.22
N SER A 288 -7.51 -12.87 -10.84
CA SER A 288 -8.74 -12.55 -10.12
C SER A 288 -10.01 -12.98 -10.83
N ASN A 289 -11.07 -13.19 -10.05
CA ASN A 289 -12.43 -13.34 -10.53
C ASN A 289 -13.23 -12.10 -10.12
N VAL A 290 -13.75 -11.37 -11.12
CA VAL A 290 -14.52 -10.15 -10.89
C VAL A 290 -16.01 -10.42 -11.11
N ASP A 291 -16.84 -10.08 -10.13
CA ASP A 291 -18.28 -9.95 -10.34
C ASP A 291 -18.57 -8.49 -10.71
N VAL A 292 -19.23 -8.27 -11.85
CA VAL A 292 -19.51 -6.95 -12.41
C VAL A 292 -21.01 -6.70 -12.41
N LYS A 293 -21.47 -5.62 -11.77
CA LYS A 293 -22.86 -5.17 -11.87
C LYS A 293 -23.00 -4.23 -13.06
N VAL A 294 -23.88 -4.60 -13.98
CA VAL A 294 -24.15 -3.85 -15.20
C VAL A 294 -25.62 -3.46 -15.30
N THR A 295 -25.89 -2.29 -15.84
CA THR A 295 -27.23 -1.84 -16.22
C THR A 295 -27.33 -1.88 -17.74
N THR A 296 -28.42 -2.46 -18.25
CA THR A 296 -28.73 -2.65 -19.68
C THR A 296 -30.16 -2.19 -19.98
N VAL A 297 -30.56 -2.19 -21.25
CA VAL A 297 -31.97 -1.93 -21.63
C VAL A 297 -32.97 -2.94 -21.04
N LEU A 298 -32.51 -4.14 -20.66
CA LEU A 298 -33.31 -5.19 -19.99
C LEU A 298 -33.30 -5.08 -18.46
N GLY A 299 -32.62 -4.06 -17.90
CA GLY A 299 -32.46 -3.83 -16.47
C GLY A 299 -31.07 -4.17 -15.93
N ASP A 300 -30.98 -4.27 -14.60
CA ASP A 300 -29.76 -4.56 -13.85
C ASP A 300 -29.42 -6.05 -13.89
N LEU A 301 -28.17 -6.37 -14.21
CA LEU A 301 -27.61 -7.71 -14.23
C LEU A 301 -26.30 -7.77 -13.44
N VAL A 302 -25.95 -8.96 -12.98
CA VAL A 302 -24.63 -9.25 -12.40
C VAL A 302 -23.97 -10.29 -13.29
N ILE A 303 -22.86 -9.94 -13.91
CA ILE A 303 -22.01 -10.88 -14.64
C ILE A 303 -21.00 -11.42 -13.62
N ARG A 304 -21.11 -12.70 -13.27
CA ARG A 304 -20.26 -13.32 -12.24
C ARG A 304 -18.99 -13.94 -12.80
N ARG A 305 -17.94 -13.95 -11.97
CA ARG A 305 -16.67 -14.65 -12.21
C ARG A 305 -16.08 -14.37 -13.60
N VAL A 306 -16.00 -13.09 -13.96
CA VAL A 306 -15.22 -12.62 -15.10
C VAL A 306 -13.74 -12.82 -14.76
N PRO A 307 -13.01 -13.74 -15.42
CA PRO A 307 -11.58 -13.90 -15.18
C PRO A 307 -10.82 -12.64 -15.63
N ALA A 308 -9.92 -12.16 -14.77
CA ALA A 308 -9.08 -11.01 -15.05
C ALA A 308 -7.66 -11.21 -14.49
N THR A 309 -6.67 -11.16 -15.38
CA THR A 309 -5.25 -11.17 -15.06
C THR A 309 -4.66 -9.78 -15.29
N GLY A 310 -3.88 -9.27 -14.34
CA GLY A 310 -3.30 -7.92 -14.41
C GLY A 310 -1.88 -7.86 -13.84
N LYS A 311 -1.18 -6.78 -14.19
CA LYS A 311 0.13 -6.44 -13.61
C LYS A 311 0.01 -5.10 -12.89
N VAL A 312 0.36 -5.08 -11.61
CA VAL A 312 0.28 -3.90 -10.74
C VAL A 312 1.70 -3.40 -10.48
N PRO A 313 2.11 -2.26 -11.07
CA PRO A 313 3.37 -1.62 -10.72
C PRO A 313 3.27 -0.94 -9.35
N VAL A 314 4.19 -1.30 -8.46
CA VAL A 314 4.40 -0.71 -7.14
C VAL A 314 5.69 0.09 -7.21
N LYS A 315 5.57 1.41 -7.08
CA LYS A 315 6.69 2.35 -7.20
C LYS A 315 7.73 2.08 -6.12
N HIS A 316 9.01 1.97 -6.49
CA HIS A 316 10.08 1.88 -5.50
C HIS A 316 10.14 3.14 -4.63
N VAL A 317 10.67 2.99 -3.41
CA VAL A 317 11.08 4.14 -2.59
C VAL A 317 12.46 4.60 -3.08
N PRO A 318 12.62 5.87 -3.51
CA PRO A 318 13.92 6.38 -3.95
C PRO A 318 14.96 6.23 -2.84
N SER A 319 16.15 5.74 -3.18
CA SER A 319 17.17 5.31 -2.20
C SER A 319 17.67 6.44 -1.29
N ASP A 320 17.55 7.69 -1.74
CA ASP A 320 17.84 8.91 -0.99
C ASP A 320 16.74 9.28 0.03
N THR A 321 15.51 8.81 -0.16
CA THR A 321 14.36 9.16 0.70
C THR A 321 14.52 8.63 2.13
N LEU A 322 15.07 7.43 2.30
CA LEU A 322 15.31 6.87 3.64
C LEU A 322 16.46 7.60 4.37
N ALA A 323 17.50 8.00 3.63
CA ALA A 323 18.59 8.81 4.19
C ALA A 323 18.15 10.25 4.51
N GLY A 324 17.27 10.82 3.69
CA GLY A 324 16.73 12.19 3.82
C GLY A 324 15.56 12.36 4.79
N LEU A 325 15.24 11.37 5.63
CA LEU A 325 14.17 11.49 6.63
C LEU A 325 14.44 12.61 7.67
N GLU A 326 15.71 12.89 7.95
CA GLU A 326 16.22 13.94 8.86
C GLU A 326 15.30 14.27 10.06
N PRO A 327 15.03 13.29 10.95
CA PRO A 327 14.05 13.46 12.02
C PRO A 327 14.45 14.59 12.97
N GLN A 328 13.53 15.54 13.19
CA GLN A 328 13.73 16.66 14.11
C GLN A 328 13.12 16.31 15.46
N VAL A 329 13.98 16.10 16.46
CA VAL A 329 13.59 15.69 17.82
C VAL A 329 13.49 16.91 18.74
N GLY A 330 12.37 17.00 19.47
CA GLY A 330 12.15 18.02 20.50
C GLY A 330 11.20 17.54 21.59
N GLY A 331 10.94 18.40 22.58
CA GLY A 331 9.99 18.09 23.65
C GLY A 331 10.39 16.89 24.51
N LEU A 332 11.71 16.67 24.70
CA LEU A 332 12.23 15.54 25.47
C LEU A 332 11.79 15.62 26.93
N LYS A 333 11.29 14.48 27.42
CA LYS A 333 10.91 14.26 28.81
C LYS A 333 11.33 12.87 29.28
N ILE A 334 11.90 12.78 30.47
CA ILE A 334 12.21 11.50 31.12
C ILE A 334 10.91 10.93 31.72
N LEU A 335 10.65 9.64 31.47
CA LEU A 335 9.49 8.92 32.01
C LEU A 335 9.86 8.12 33.25
N ASN A 336 10.93 7.35 33.18
CA ASN A 336 11.53 6.64 34.31
C ASN A 336 13.00 6.32 34.04
N THR A 337 13.72 5.91 35.08
CA THR A 337 15.15 5.54 35.06
C THR A 337 15.37 4.30 35.92
N SER A 338 16.34 3.48 35.54
CA SER A 338 16.92 2.38 36.34
C SER A 338 18.40 2.65 36.56
N SER A 339 19.12 1.74 37.21
CA SER A 339 20.59 1.83 37.33
C SER A 339 21.33 1.62 36.00
N THR A 340 20.67 1.08 34.97
CA THR A 340 21.29 0.68 33.68
C THR A 340 20.70 1.40 32.48
N GLY A 341 19.51 2.00 32.62
CA GLY A 341 18.81 2.62 31.50
C GLY A 341 17.84 3.73 31.85
N ILE A 342 17.38 4.40 30.80
CA ILE A 342 16.53 5.58 30.82
C ILE A 342 15.43 5.44 29.77
N ARG A 343 14.18 5.72 30.14
CA ARG A 343 13.05 5.81 29.20
C ARG A 343 12.67 7.26 29.01
N VAL A 344 12.66 7.70 27.77
CA VAL A 344 12.30 9.06 27.35
C VAL A 344 11.07 9.06 26.46
N ARG A 345 10.30 10.15 26.51
CA ARG A 345 9.30 10.51 25.50
C ARG A 345 9.83 11.69 24.70
N ALA A 346 9.67 11.63 23.39
CA ALA A 346 10.05 12.67 22.45
C ALA A 346 8.89 13.03 21.52
N MET A 347 8.88 14.27 21.05
CA MET A 347 8.09 14.69 19.89
C MET A 347 9.03 14.75 18.67
N VAL A 348 8.66 14.05 17.60
CA VAL A 348 9.47 13.96 16.38
C VAL A 348 8.69 14.53 15.20
N ASN A 349 9.34 15.39 14.42
CA ASN A 349 8.85 15.85 13.12
C ASN A 349 9.69 15.18 12.02
N MET A 350 9.05 14.73 10.94
CA MET A 350 9.71 13.98 9.87
C MET A 350 8.99 14.20 8.54
N THR A 351 9.73 14.24 7.43
CA THR A 351 9.14 14.40 6.10
C THR A 351 9.08 13.05 5.40
N ASN A 352 7.88 12.63 5.01
CA ASN A 352 7.65 11.47 4.17
C ASN A 352 7.71 11.88 2.69
N SER A 353 8.83 11.62 2.04
CA SER A 353 8.98 11.86 0.59
C SER A 353 8.53 10.67 -0.27
N THR A 354 8.07 9.58 0.33
CA THR A 354 7.60 8.40 -0.41
C THR A 354 6.25 8.66 -1.09
N PRO A 355 5.91 7.93 -2.17
CA PRO A 355 4.56 7.98 -2.74
C PRO A 355 3.53 7.21 -1.88
N TYR A 356 3.83 6.82 -0.64
CA TYR A 356 2.96 6.01 0.20
C TYR A 356 2.53 6.74 1.48
N THR A 357 1.34 6.40 1.95
CA THR A 357 0.82 6.72 3.27
C THR A 357 0.69 5.43 4.08
N ALA A 358 0.85 5.55 5.40
CA ALA A 358 0.71 4.42 6.30
C ALA A 358 0.03 4.84 7.60
N SER A 359 -0.96 4.05 8.04
CA SER A 359 -1.51 4.13 9.41
C SER A 359 -1.05 2.90 10.19
N ILE A 360 -0.26 3.12 11.25
CA ILE A 360 0.44 2.10 12.02
C ILE A 360 0.06 2.25 13.51
N PRO A 361 -0.92 1.47 14.01
CA PRO A 361 -1.47 1.72 15.35
C PRO A 361 -0.53 1.35 16.51
N LEU A 362 0.40 0.43 16.28
CA LEU A 362 1.50 0.14 17.19
C LEU A 362 2.70 -0.37 16.38
N ILE A 363 3.87 0.22 16.63
CA ILE A 363 5.15 -0.35 16.19
C ILE A 363 6.21 -0.24 17.28
N SER A 364 7.01 -1.31 17.44
CA SER A 364 8.29 -1.28 18.16
C SER A 364 9.46 -1.55 17.23
N ILE A 365 10.58 -0.88 17.46
CA ILE A 365 11.83 -1.02 16.69
C ILE A 365 13.02 -1.05 17.64
N HIS A 366 14.01 -1.89 17.33
CA HIS A 366 15.29 -1.91 18.02
C HIS A 366 16.18 -0.78 17.52
N ILE A 367 16.92 -0.15 18.44
CA ILE A 367 17.99 0.80 18.15
C ILE A 367 19.31 0.05 18.31
N MET A 368 20.07 -0.02 17.23
CA MET A 368 21.32 -0.77 17.14
C MET A 368 22.51 0.16 16.87
N LYS A 369 23.69 -0.19 17.38
CA LYS A 369 24.97 0.41 17.01
C LYS A 369 26.01 -0.69 16.86
N ASP A 370 26.70 -0.71 15.72
CA ASP A 370 27.79 -1.66 15.42
C ASP A 370 27.40 -3.14 15.67
N ASN A 371 26.15 -3.48 15.32
CA ASN A 371 25.44 -4.75 15.57
C ASN A 371 25.02 -5.07 17.02
N TYR A 372 25.31 -4.21 18.00
CA TYR A 372 24.82 -4.33 19.37
C TYR A 372 23.46 -3.65 19.55
N LEU A 373 22.57 -4.28 20.33
CA LEU A 373 21.29 -3.73 20.74
C LEU A 373 21.51 -2.75 21.90
N ILE A 374 21.18 -1.47 21.70
CA ILE A 374 21.42 -0.41 22.69
C ILE A 374 20.13 0.23 23.21
N GLY A 375 19.00 0.03 22.53
CA GLY A 375 17.71 0.53 22.95
C GLY A 375 16.55 -0.01 22.13
N GLU A 376 15.34 0.41 22.50
CA GLU A 376 14.07 0.09 21.83
C GLU A 376 13.22 1.37 21.73
N ALA A 377 12.60 1.63 20.58
CA ALA A 377 11.65 2.72 20.40
C ALA A 377 10.27 2.20 20.01
N MET A 378 9.24 2.75 20.66
CA MET A 378 7.85 2.38 20.52
C MET A 378 7.01 3.62 20.19
N THR A 379 6.08 3.50 19.26
CA THR A 379 5.07 4.55 18.99
C THR A 379 3.70 3.92 18.74
N ARG A 380 2.65 4.71 18.99
CA ARG A 380 1.24 4.31 18.88
C ARG A 380 0.50 5.30 18.00
N ASP A 381 -0.50 4.81 17.28
CA ASP A 381 -1.38 5.61 16.43
C ASP A 381 -0.59 6.51 15.44
N LEU A 382 0.48 5.94 14.85
CA LEU A 382 1.35 6.62 13.91
C LEU A 382 0.65 6.73 12.54
N HIS A 383 0.18 7.93 12.22
CA HIS A 383 -0.28 8.27 10.87
C HIS A 383 0.85 8.95 10.10
N PHE A 384 1.48 8.22 9.19
CA PHE A 384 2.56 8.71 8.34
C PHE A 384 1.98 9.15 6.98
N LEU A 385 1.58 10.42 6.93
CA LEU A 385 1.03 11.06 5.73
C LEU A 385 2.15 11.42 4.75
N ARG A 386 1.84 11.64 3.46
CA ARG A 386 2.81 12.19 2.49
C ARG A 386 3.18 13.62 2.89
N GLY A 387 4.45 14.00 2.70
CA GLY A 387 4.97 15.32 3.09
C GLY A 387 5.28 15.40 4.59
N ARG A 388 5.07 16.58 5.20
CA ARG A 388 5.63 16.91 6.52
C ARG A 388 4.72 16.47 7.68
N ASN A 389 5.15 15.45 8.41
CA ASN A 389 4.51 14.96 9.63
C ASN A 389 5.09 15.68 10.86
N HIS A 390 4.23 15.99 11.83
CA HIS A 390 4.57 16.80 13.00
C HIS A 390 4.07 16.15 14.30
N ASN A 391 4.76 16.41 15.40
CA ASN A 391 4.36 16.03 16.76
C ASN A 391 4.15 14.52 16.95
N MET A 392 4.85 13.67 16.20
CA MET A 392 4.79 12.22 16.37
C MET A 392 5.36 11.87 17.74
N VAL A 393 4.58 11.20 18.59
CA VAL A 393 5.01 10.86 19.95
C VAL A 393 5.73 9.52 19.92
N ILE A 394 7.02 9.52 20.24
CA ILE A 394 7.85 8.32 20.33
C ILE A 394 8.32 8.14 21.76
N GLU A 395 8.20 6.93 22.30
CA GLU A 395 8.82 6.54 23.56
C GLU A 395 10.03 5.67 23.26
N ALA A 396 11.21 6.05 23.75
CA ALA A 396 12.44 5.29 23.56
C ALA A 396 13.00 4.87 24.92
N THR A 397 13.47 3.63 25.00
CA THR A 397 14.19 3.05 26.14
C THR A 397 15.63 2.84 25.71
N TRP A 398 16.57 3.44 26.44
CA TRP A 398 18.01 3.23 26.29
C TRP A 398 18.48 2.44 27.51
N ASP A 399 18.79 1.17 27.33
CA ASP A 399 19.28 0.27 28.40
C ASP A 399 20.25 -0.76 27.79
N PRO A 400 21.41 -0.30 27.28
CA PRO A 400 22.32 -1.14 26.50
C PRO A 400 22.87 -2.31 27.32
N TYR A 401 23.06 -2.13 28.63
CA TYR A 401 23.54 -3.18 29.52
C TYR A 401 22.52 -4.32 29.67
N SER A 402 21.23 -4.02 29.93
CA SER A 402 20.20 -5.07 30.07
C SER A 402 19.85 -5.73 28.74
N LEU A 403 19.95 -5.01 27.63
CA LEU A 403 19.55 -5.47 26.30
C LEU A 403 20.66 -6.22 25.54
N GLY A 404 21.92 -5.80 25.68
CA GLY A 404 23.06 -6.32 24.91
C GLY A 404 24.32 -6.61 25.72
N GLY A 405 24.30 -6.41 27.04
CA GLY A 405 25.42 -6.68 27.94
C GLY A 405 26.53 -5.64 27.91
N GLU A 406 27.66 -6.00 28.50
CA GLU A 406 28.85 -5.15 28.70
C GLU A 406 29.39 -4.55 27.38
N GLU A 407 29.49 -5.34 26.32
CA GLU A 407 29.99 -4.86 25.01
C GLU A 407 29.04 -3.83 24.38
N ALA A 408 27.73 -4.05 24.48
CA ALA A 408 26.73 -3.09 24.03
C ALA A 408 26.77 -1.80 24.87
N HIS A 409 26.98 -1.90 26.18
CA HIS A 409 27.15 -0.75 27.07
C HIS A 409 28.37 0.09 26.67
N GLN A 410 29.53 -0.53 26.42
CA GLN A 410 30.74 0.18 25.96
C GLN A 410 30.55 0.86 24.59
N VAL A 411 29.86 0.21 23.65
CA VAL A 411 29.51 0.79 22.34
C VAL A 411 28.54 1.97 22.49
N ALA A 412 27.51 1.84 23.34
CA ALA A 412 26.55 2.88 23.65
C ALA A 412 27.19 4.09 24.34
N ARG A 413 28.09 3.85 25.32
CA ARG A 413 28.89 4.87 26.01
C ARG A 413 29.77 5.66 25.04
N ARG A 414 30.41 4.98 24.08
CA ARG A 414 31.18 5.63 23.01
C ARG A 414 30.26 6.49 22.12
N LEU A 415 29.15 5.94 21.64
CA LEU A 415 28.17 6.65 20.82
C LEU A 415 27.66 7.93 21.51
N LEU A 416 27.34 7.86 22.80
CA LEU A 416 26.90 9.01 23.59
C LEU A 416 28.02 10.05 23.74
N SER A 417 29.24 9.60 24.07
CA SER A 417 30.43 10.46 24.17
C SER A 417 30.71 11.22 22.87
N GLU A 418 30.69 10.54 21.74
CA GLU A 418 30.88 11.14 20.41
C GLU A 418 29.75 12.12 20.05
N TYR A 419 28.51 11.78 20.36
CA TYR A 419 27.34 12.63 20.09
C TYR A 419 27.35 13.91 20.93
N LEU A 420 27.65 13.82 22.23
CA LEU A 420 27.81 14.98 23.13
C LEU A 420 28.99 15.88 22.72
N SER A 421 30.06 15.27 22.20
CA SER A 421 31.22 15.95 21.60
C SER A 421 30.94 16.59 20.23
N GLY A 422 29.68 16.59 19.77
CA GLY A 422 29.29 17.22 18.51
C GLY A 422 29.69 16.45 17.25
N LYS A 423 30.22 15.22 17.34
CA LYS A 423 30.52 14.40 16.14
C LYS A 423 29.25 13.96 15.44
N ASN A 424 29.32 13.74 14.13
CA ASN A 424 28.24 13.13 13.36
C ASN A 424 28.25 11.63 13.63
N THR A 425 27.25 11.13 14.36
CA THR A 425 27.08 9.71 14.65
C THR A 425 25.90 9.13 13.87
N THR A 426 25.86 7.80 13.76
CA THR A 426 24.78 7.06 13.10
C THR A 426 24.26 5.95 14.01
N VAL A 427 22.98 5.64 13.89
CA VAL A 427 22.31 4.51 14.53
C VAL A 427 21.54 3.71 13.49
N THR A 428 21.41 2.40 13.70
CA THR A 428 20.64 1.52 12.83
C THR A 428 19.33 1.16 13.52
N LEU A 429 18.21 1.57 12.94
CA LEU A 429 16.89 1.14 13.33
C LEU A 429 16.61 -0.24 12.71
N LYS A 430 16.24 -1.21 13.55
CA LYS A 430 15.99 -2.59 13.13
C LYS A 430 14.61 -3.04 13.59
N THR A 431 13.80 -3.52 12.66
CA THR A 431 12.54 -4.20 12.97
C THR A 431 12.81 -5.63 13.44
N HIS A 432 11.86 -6.22 14.16
CA HIS A 432 11.97 -7.55 14.76
C HIS A 432 10.61 -8.27 14.66
N ARG A 433 10.59 -9.59 14.93
CA ARG A 433 9.35 -10.41 14.86
C ARG A 433 8.17 -9.84 15.67
N GLY A 434 8.46 -9.12 16.74
CA GLY A 434 7.46 -8.46 17.60
C GLY A 434 7.16 -7.00 17.25
N SER A 435 7.73 -6.45 16.18
CA SER A 435 7.57 -5.04 15.80
C SER A 435 6.12 -4.64 15.60
N ILE A 436 5.30 -5.51 15.00
CA ILE A 436 3.86 -5.30 14.79
C ILE A 436 3.14 -6.51 15.40
N PRO A 437 2.77 -6.47 16.70
CA PRO A 437 2.24 -7.63 17.42
C PRO A 437 0.96 -8.23 16.83
N THR A 438 0.14 -7.40 16.17
CA THR A 438 -1.11 -7.82 15.54
C THR A 438 -0.93 -8.53 14.19
N LEU A 439 0.26 -8.43 13.58
CA LEU A 439 0.59 -9.07 12.31
C LEU A 439 1.96 -9.75 12.38
N PRO A 440 2.06 -10.93 13.05
CA PRO A 440 3.34 -11.64 13.20
C PRO A 440 4.03 -11.97 11.88
N VAL A 441 3.26 -12.26 10.82
CA VAL A 441 3.79 -12.52 9.46
C VAL A 441 4.50 -11.28 8.91
N ILE A 442 3.94 -10.08 9.11
CA ILE A 442 4.61 -8.83 8.73
C ILE A 442 5.78 -8.54 9.68
N GLY A 443 5.64 -8.74 10.99
CA GLY A 443 6.74 -8.57 11.94
C GLY A 443 7.95 -9.43 11.60
N GLU A 444 7.74 -10.70 11.22
CA GLU A 444 8.78 -11.60 10.73
C GLU A 444 9.34 -11.16 9.38
N ALA A 445 8.49 -10.84 8.40
CA ALA A 445 8.91 -10.37 7.09
C ALA A 445 9.77 -9.10 7.16
N LEU A 446 9.39 -8.15 8.01
CA LEU A 446 10.14 -6.92 8.22
C LEU A 446 11.41 -7.15 9.05
N SER A 447 11.52 -8.19 9.89
CA SER A 447 12.64 -8.36 10.85
C SER A 447 14.07 -8.41 10.29
N LYS A 448 14.21 -8.51 8.95
CA LYS A 448 15.48 -8.43 8.22
C LYS A 448 15.87 -7.00 7.82
N ILE A 449 14.94 -6.05 7.88
CA ILE A 449 15.07 -4.66 7.42
C ILE A 449 15.80 -3.83 8.47
N ASN A 450 16.92 -3.23 8.03
CA ASN A 450 17.76 -2.36 8.81
C ASN A 450 17.84 -0.99 8.10
N ILE A 451 17.49 0.10 8.79
CA ILE A 451 17.58 1.45 8.26
C ILE A 451 18.62 2.21 9.09
N THR A 452 19.74 2.58 8.48
CA THR A 452 20.80 3.35 9.17
C THR A 452 20.59 4.84 8.92
N LEU A 453 20.46 5.60 10.00
CA LEU A 453 20.17 7.03 9.97
C LEU A 453 21.27 7.79 10.74
N SER A 454 21.51 9.03 10.32
CA SER A 454 22.26 10.00 11.13
C SER A 454 21.49 10.26 12.43
N THR A 455 22.18 10.25 13.57
CA THR A 455 21.58 10.53 14.87
C THR A 455 21.02 11.96 14.86
N PRO A 456 19.72 12.16 15.16
CA PRO A 456 19.08 13.45 15.03
C PRO A 456 19.68 14.46 16.02
N ARG A 457 20.04 15.65 15.52
CA ARG A 457 20.54 16.74 16.37
C ARG A 457 19.40 17.30 17.21
N LEU A 458 19.60 17.33 18.53
CA LEU A 458 18.70 18.01 19.44
C LEU A 458 18.85 19.53 19.28
N LYS A 459 17.72 20.23 19.13
CA LYS A 459 17.71 21.69 19.16
C LYS A 459 18.02 22.17 20.58
N LEU A 460 19.10 22.92 20.76
CA LEU A 460 19.55 23.38 22.06
C LEU A 460 19.02 24.80 22.35
N PRO A 461 18.68 25.12 23.61
CA PRO A 461 18.35 26.49 24.03
C PRO A 461 19.44 27.49 23.61
N GLY A 462 19.04 28.58 22.97
CA GLY A 462 19.97 29.61 22.49
C GLY A 462 20.60 29.38 21.10
N ASP A 463 20.20 28.34 20.35
CA ASP A 463 20.65 28.17 18.95
C ASP A 463 20.20 29.35 18.08
N GLY A 464 21.17 30.12 17.58
CA GLY A 464 21.03 31.08 16.47
C GLY A 464 21.32 30.43 15.11
N SER A 465 21.23 31.19 14.01
CA SER A 465 21.36 30.63 12.65
C SER A 465 22.74 30.08 12.28
N ASP A 466 23.81 30.50 12.96
CA ASP A 466 25.21 30.27 12.51
C ASP A 466 26.19 29.96 13.66
N ILE A 467 25.72 29.42 14.81
CA ILE A 467 26.58 29.21 16.00
C ILE A 467 26.51 27.76 16.49
N SER A 468 27.67 27.22 16.90
CA SER A 468 27.92 25.82 17.22
C SER A 468 26.88 25.15 18.14
N HIS A 469 26.45 23.94 17.74
CA HIS A 469 25.54 23.05 18.47
C HIS A 469 26.17 22.39 19.72
N SER A 470 27.05 23.10 20.44
CA SER A 470 27.68 22.61 21.65
C SER A 470 26.76 22.74 22.86
N PHE A 471 26.76 21.72 23.72
CA PHE A 471 26.13 21.77 25.04
C PHE A 471 26.78 22.81 25.96
N ILE A 472 28.08 23.09 25.79
CA ILE A 472 28.77 24.20 26.45
C ILE A 472 28.72 25.41 25.51
N ARG A 473 28.02 26.46 25.91
CA ARG A 473 27.83 27.69 25.12
C ARG A 473 28.92 28.72 25.33
N GLU A 474 29.40 28.83 26.57
CA GLU A 474 30.37 29.84 26.98
C GLU A 474 31.20 29.27 28.15
N ALA A 475 32.49 29.56 28.15
CA ALA A 475 33.35 29.40 29.32
C ALA A 475 33.84 30.78 29.77
N THR A 476 33.94 31.01 31.07
CA THR A 476 34.59 32.20 31.63
C THR A 476 35.63 31.77 32.67
N PHE A 477 36.88 32.16 32.45
CA PHE A 477 37.99 31.91 33.36
C PHE A 477 38.29 33.17 34.19
N HIS A 478 38.30 33.01 35.51
CA HIS A 478 38.53 34.06 36.51
C HIS A 478 39.92 33.87 37.11
N LEU A 479 40.89 34.68 36.68
CA LEU A 479 42.31 34.45 36.96
C LEU A 479 42.68 34.66 38.44
N LEU A 480 42.17 35.70 39.11
CA LEU A 480 42.49 36.01 40.51
C LEU A 480 41.95 34.95 41.47
N SER A 481 40.74 34.45 41.20
CA SER A 481 40.15 33.38 42.02
C SER A 481 40.59 31.97 41.60
N SER A 482 41.29 31.84 40.46
CA SER A 482 41.65 30.55 39.86
C SER A 482 40.45 29.62 39.70
N THR A 483 39.36 30.14 39.12
CA THR A 483 38.13 29.38 38.86
C THR A 483 37.62 29.54 37.43
N ALA A 484 36.82 28.59 36.96
CA ALA A 484 36.08 28.66 35.71
C ALA A 484 34.58 28.51 35.96
N SER A 485 33.76 29.15 35.13
CA SER A 485 32.30 28.98 35.13
C SER A 485 31.80 28.78 33.69
N PHE A 486 30.90 27.83 33.49
CA PHE A 486 30.42 27.41 32.18
C PHE A 486 28.92 27.68 32.04
N THR A 487 28.50 28.15 30.87
CA THR A 487 27.08 28.21 30.49
C THR A 487 26.72 26.95 29.72
N ILE A 488 25.85 26.13 30.30
CA ILE A 488 25.46 24.81 29.79
C ILE A 488 24.01 24.89 29.28
N ALA A 489 23.75 24.28 28.11
CA ALA A 489 22.44 24.18 27.49
C ALA A 489 21.86 22.76 27.65
N SER A 490 20.78 22.63 28.42
CA SER A 490 20.03 21.38 28.55
C SER A 490 18.96 21.25 27.44
N PRO A 491 18.90 20.14 26.70
CA PRO A 491 17.83 19.87 25.73
C PRO A 491 16.51 19.40 26.38
N LEU A 492 16.48 19.21 27.71
CA LEU A 492 15.31 18.73 28.44
C LEU A 492 14.39 19.88 28.81
N ASN A 493 13.08 19.65 28.75
CA ASN A 493 12.07 20.68 29.04
C ASN A 493 11.57 20.69 30.49
N HIS A 494 11.81 19.61 31.24
CA HIS A 494 11.19 19.38 32.56
C HIS A 494 12.15 18.82 33.60
N ASP A 495 13.07 17.96 33.17
CA ASP A 495 13.92 17.18 34.07
C ASP A 495 15.31 17.81 34.18
N THR A 496 15.89 17.77 35.39
CA THR A 496 17.27 18.21 35.67
C THR A 496 18.22 17.04 35.48
N VAL A 497 19.36 17.30 34.82
CA VAL A 497 20.50 16.38 34.76
C VAL A 497 21.54 16.84 35.78
N HIS A 498 22.24 15.92 36.41
CA HIS A 498 23.33 16.23 37.32
C HIS A 498 24.67 15.79 36.71
N VAL A 499 25.71 16.57 36.95
CA VAL A 499 27.09 16.13 36.73
C VAL A 499 27.71 15.85 38.09
N GLU A 500 28.02 14.59 38.35
CA GLU A 500 28.53 14.11 39.65
C GLU A 500 30.06 14.23 39.76
N TYR A 501 30.75 14.18 38.62
CA TYR A 501 32.20 14.24 38.55
C TYR A 501 32.67 14.86 37.23
N ILE A 502 33.72 15.67 37.29
CA ILE A 502 34.42 16.24 36.15
C ILE A 502 35.92 16.04 36.35
N ASN A 503 36.59 15.49 35.34
CA ASN A 503 38.04 15.61 35.16
C ASN A 503 38.31 16.17 33.76
N ALA A 504 38.58 17.47 33.66
CA ALA A 504 38.71 18.20 32.40
C ALA A 504 40.07 18.89 32.28
N THR A 505 40.67 18.83 31.08
CA THR A 505 41.87 19.60 30.73
C THR A 505 41.56 20.52 29.56
N ALA A 506 41.93 21.79 29.68
CA ALA A 506 41.78 22.81 28.65
C ALA A 506 43.10 23.06 27.91
N PHE A 507 43.04 23.15 26.58
CA PHE A 507 44.20 23.31 25.68
C PHE A 507 44.09 24.57 24.82
N TYR A 508 45.21 25.28 24.67
CA TYR A 508 45.40 26.34 23.68
C TYR A 508 45.98 25.75 22.40
N ASN A 509 45.49 26.22 21.24
CA ASN A 509 46.01 25.83 19.92
C ASN A 509 46.13 24.29 19.77
N HIS A 510 45.08 23.58 20.21
CA HIS A 510 44.93 22.12 20.18
C HIS A 510 45.88 21.28 21.06
N THR A 511 47.02 21.81 21.52
CA THR A 511 48.06 20.99 22.20
C THR A 511 48.61 21.54 23.51
N GLU A 512 48.55 22.85 23.75
CA GLU A 512 49.22 23.47 24.91
C GLU A 512 48.30 23.50 26.15
N PRO A 513 48.54 22.70 27.20
CA PRO A 513 47.67 22.69 28.37
C PRO A 513 47.72 24.02 29.13
N ILE A 514 46.55 24.51 29.54
CA ILE A 514 46.37 25.78 30.23
C ILE A 514 45.98 25.57 31.69
N GLY A 515 45.07 24.63 31.92
CA GLY A 515 44.59 24.30 33.25
C GLY A 515 43.72 23.05 33.27
N GLN A 516 43.67 22.44 34.44
CA GLN A 516 42.88 21.24 34.74
C GLN A 516 41.80 21.59 35.76
N ILE A 517 40.62 21.02 35.59
CA ILE A 517 39.51 21.05 36.55
C ILE A 517 39.27 19.62 36.99
N THR A 518 39.36 19.37 38.29
CA THR A 518 38.89 18.13 38.91
C THR A 518 37.88 18.52 39.97
N TYR A 519 36.64 18.02 39.86
CA TYR A 519 35.53 18.39 40.73
C TYR A 519 34.61 17.19 40.93
N ASP A 520 34.27 16.91 42.18
CA ASP A 520 33.58 15.71 42.65
C ASP A 520 32.32 16.01 43.49
N GLU A 521 31.83 17.26 43.43
CA GLU A 521 30.53 17.64 43.99
C GLU A 521 29.47 17.75 42.86
N PRO A 522 28.19 17.38 43.12
CA PRO A 522 27.15 17.43 42.09
C PRO A 522 26.83 18.84 41.58
N ILE A 523 26.75 18.99 40.25
CA ILE A 523 26.31 20.20 39.56
C ILE A 523 24.94 19.95 38.92
N ASP A 524 23.95 20.75 39.29
CA ASP A 524 22.62 20.73 38.67
C ASP A 524 22.62 21.46 37.32
N ILE A 525 22.13 20.77 36.29
CA ILE A 525 21.87 21.29 34.94
C ILE A 525 20.36 21.27 34.70
N PRO A 526 19.61 22.30 35.15
CA PRO A 526 18.18 22.40 34.93
C PRO A 526 17.83 22.65 33.45
N PRO A 527 16.55 22.47 33.06
CA PRO A 527 16.04 22.82 31.74
C PRO A 527 16.43 24.24 31.27
N GLY A 528 16.82 24.37 29.99
CA GLY A 528 17.18 25.66 29.40
C GLY A 528 18.68 25.97 29.41
N LEU A 529 19.04 27.22 29.69
CA LEU A 529 20.43 27.67 29.88
C LEU A 529 20.69 27.83 31.38
N SER A 530 21.74 27.17 31.87
CA SER A 530 22.19 27.25 33.27
C SER A 530 23.66 27.62 33.36
N GLN A 531 24.07 28.29 34.43
CA GLN A 531 25.47 28.56 34.71
C GLN A 531 25.98 27.60 35.79
N SER A 532 27.13 26.97 35.56
CA SER A 532 27.79 26.13 36.57
C SER A 532 28.22 26.96 37.79
N PRO A 533 28.45 26.33 38.96
CA PRO A 533 29.25 26.96 40.00
C PRO A 533 30.66 27.30 39.49
N ARG A 534 31.40 28.11 40.26
CA ARG A 534 32.80 28.43 39.99
C ARG A 534 33.67 27.22 40.34
N LEU A 535 34.06 26.45 39.32
CA LEU A 535 34.89 25.26 39.45
C LEU A 535 36.35 25.67 39.66
N PRO A 536 37.09 25.05 40.60
CA PRO A 536 38.50 25.33 40.80
C PRO A 536 39.34 24.91 39.59
N VAL A 537 40.28 25.77 39.17
CA VAL A 537 41.19 25.51 38.05
C VAL A 537 42.63 25.42 38.57
N GLN A 538 43.27 24.29 38.33
CA GLN A 538 44.71 24.12 38.54
C GLN A 538 45.44 24.58 37.27
N TRP A 539 46.04 25.78 37.32
CA TRP A 539 46.77 26.33 36.18
C TRP A 539 48.08 25.59 35.89
N SER A 540 48.35 25.36 34.61
CA SER A 540 49.61 24.80 34.12
C SER A 540 50.73 25.84 34.12
N ALA A 541 51.18 26.24 35.31
CA ALA A 541 52.20 27.25 35.51
C ALA A 541 53.55 26.80 34.90
N GLY A 542 54.04 27.55 33.90
CA GLY A 542 55.26 27.23 33.15
C GLY A 542 55.03 26.75 31.71
N HIS A 543 53.78 26.64 31.26
CA HIS A 543 53.43 26.35 29.86
C HIS A 543 52.89 27.58 29.13
N VAL A 544 53.15 27.63 27.81
CA VAL A 544 52.84 28.78 26.93
C VAL A 544 51.35 29.14 26.95
N GLY A 545 50.49 28.13 27.13
CA GLY A 545 49.04 28.30 27.25
C GLY A 545 48.59 29.22 28.38
N PHE A 546 49.23 29.18 29.56
CA PHE A 546 48.83 30.02 30.70
C PHE A 546 49.23 31.50 30.51
N ASP A 547 50.37 31.77 29.87
CA ASP A 547 50.74 33.15 29.55
C ASP A 547 49.87 33.72 28.43
N LYS A 548 49.46 32.90 27.45
CA LYS A 548 48.47 33.29 26.43
C LYS A 548 47.08 33.57 27.02
N LEU A 549 46.70 32.89 28.11
CA LEU A 549 45.47 33.21 28.83
C LEU A 549 45.54 34.58 29.51
N LYS A 550 46.69 34.95 30.10
CA LYS A 550 46.91 36.30 30.68
C LYS A 550 46.94 37.39 29.61
N ASP A 551 47.57 37.14 28.47
CA ASP A 551 47.58 38.07 27.32
C ASP A 551 46.15 38.36 26.82
N ALA A 552 45.23 37.41 26.98
CA ALA A 552 43.82 37.53 26.59
C ALA A 552 42.91 38.16 27.67
N LEU A 553 43.46 38.71 28.76
CA LEU A 553 42.69 39.34 29.84
C LEU A 553 41.76 40.46 29.31
N GLY A 554 40.46 40.36 29.63
CA GLY A 554 39.43 41.28 29.13
C GLY A 554 38.94 40.96 27.70
N GLY A 555 39.44 39.88 27.10
CA GLY A 555 39.07 39.39 25.77
C GLY A 555 38.46 37.99 25.79
N THR A 556 38.49 37.33 24.63
CA THR A 556 38.01 35.95 24.43
C THR A 556 39.06 35.15 23.68
N LEU A 557 39.34 33.95 24.17
CA LEU A 557 40.25 32.98 23.58
C LEU A 557 39.43 31.79 23.06
N LYS A 558 39.92 31.09 22.03
CA LYS A 558 39.34 29.80 21.61
C LYS A 558 40.15 28.67 22.21
N LEU A 559 39.50 27.81 22.97
CA LEU A 559 40.11 26.71 23.71
C LEU A 559 39.46 25.39 23.35
N ASP A 560 40.26 24.33 23.37
CA ASP A 560 39.75 22.97 23.31
C ASP A 560 39.64 22.40 24.72
N ALA A 561 38.72 21.48 24.93
CA ALA A 561 38.53 20.80 26.21
C ALA A 561 38.37 19.29 25.98
N VAL A 562 39.11 18.50 26.75
CA VAL A 562 38.89 17.06 26.89
C VAL A 562 38.48 16.82 28.33
N ALA A 563 37.33 16.19 28.54
CA ALA A 563 36.77 15.95 29.87
C ALA A 563 36.16 14.56 29.98
N ASP A 564 36.54 13.82 31.03
CA ASP A 564 35.80 12.65 31.49
C ASP A 564 34.78 13.12 32.53
N VAL A 565 33.50 12.86 32.30
CA VAL A 565 32.38 13.42 33.05
C VAL A 565 31.43 12.31 33.48
N THR A 566 31.08 12.24 34.77
CA THR A 566 30.00 11.36 35.25
C THR A 566 28.69 12.13 35.27
N VAL A 567 27.71 11.64 34.53
CA VAL A 567 26.39 12.25 34.37
C VAL A 567 25.34 11.36 35.03
N ARG A 568 24.44 11.96 35.82
CA ARG A 568 23.30 11.27 36.44
C ARG A 568 21.98 11.90 36.01
N ALA A 569 21.06 11.07 35.55
CA ALA A 569 19.66 11.43 35.33
C ALA A 569 18.77 10.47 36.12
N GLY A 570 18.12 10.99 37.17
CA GLY A 570 17.37 10.13 38.11
C GLY A 570 18.27 9.08 38.77
N ALA A 571 17.96 7.80 38.55
CA ALA A 571 18.73 6.65 39.01
C ALA A 571 19.79 6.16 38.00
N TRP A 572 19.76 6.65 36.76
CA TRP A 572 20.71 6.26 35.71
C TRP A 572 21.98 7.11 35.83
N ILE A 573 23.14 6.46 35.82
CA ILE A 573 24.46 7.07 35.92
C ILE A 573 25.31 6.53 34.76
N GLU A 574 26.00 7.43 34.05
CA GLU A 574 26.87 7.08 32.93
C GLU A 574 28.11 7.96 32.93
N GLU A 575 29.25 7.37 32.58
CA GLU A 575 30.50 8.11 32.39
C GLU A 575 30.69 8.41 30.90
N VAL A 576 30.82 9.68 30.52
CA VAL A 576 31.00 10.11 29.13
C VAL A 576 32.28 10.88 28.96
N GLN A 577 32.93 10.70 27.80
CA GLN A 577 34.06 11.52 27.40
C GLN A 577 33.56 12.63 26.47
N TYR A 578 33.73 13.87 26.91
CA TYR A 578 33.41 15.07 26.13
C TYR A 578 34.70 15.64 25.53
N VAL A 579 34.67 15.89 24.22
CA VAL A 579 35.68 16.64 23.49
C VAL A 579 34.99 17.83 22.84
N GLY A 580 35.40 19.04 23.20
CA GLY A 580 34.91 20.27 22.60
C GLY A 580 36.07 21.04 21.96
N GLU A 581 35.90 21.43 20.69
CA GLU A 581 36.90 22.16 19.91
C GLU A 581 36.50 23.64 19.76
N GLY A 582 37.46 24.54 19.93
CA GLY A 582 37.30 25.98 19.65
C GLY A 582 36.28 26.71 20.52
N ILE A 583 36.01 26.22 21.75
CA ILE A 583 35.08 26.81 22.73
C ILE A 583 35.50 28.26 23.01
N GLY A 584 34.53 29.18 22.93
CA GLY A 584 34.73 30.59 23.28
C GLY A 584 34.88 30.77 24.79
N ALA A 585 36.10 31.07 25.22
CA ALA A 585 36.48 31.27 26.62
C ALA A 585 36.79 32.74 26.90
N LYS A 586 35.93 33.43 27.66
CA LYS A 586 36.20 34.79 28.15
C LYS A 586 37.20 34.74 29.30
N VAL A 587 38.11 35.72 29.36
CA VAL A 587 39.09 35.83 30.45
C VAL A 587 38.80 37.08 31.27
N SER A 588 38.41 36.90 32.52
CA SER A 588 38.19 37.96 33.51
C SER A 588 39.23 37.91 34.63
N LEU A 589 39.38 39.06 35.30
CA LEU A 589 40.11 39.18 36.58
C LEU A 589 39.48 38.26 37.63
#